data_AF-A0A381Z2R2-F1
#
_entry.id   AF-A0A381Z2R2-F1
#
_cell.length_a   1.000
_cell.length_b   1.000
_cell.length_c   1.000
_cell.angle_alpha   90.00
_cell.angle_beta   90.00
_cell.angle_gamma   90.00
#
_symmetry.space_group_name_H-M   'P 1'
#
loop_
_entity.id
_entity.type
_entity.pdbx_description
1 polymer ?
#
loop_
_entity_poly.entity_id
_entity_poly.type
_entity_poly.pdbx_seq_one_letter_code
_entity_poly.pdbx_strand_id
1 'polypeptide(L)'
;MTFEPKIRREFLDEETCFNIILKNYQYVRAAPVNDRGIVKELRNSSWYNYKEEELISKLYEISDKDELIGLESNLALQFSEYKVGQCFHWHNDKSKIRSHIILLNNDFTGGELEFEGLNDLKLNIGDCITYDSNINHRVKKVISGARYSLVAWAYDDDKIWQTDERFK
;
A
#
# COMPACT_ATOMS: atom_id res chain seq x y z
N MET A 1 -18.57 -5.88 13.12
CA MET A 1 -18.90 -5.19 11.87
C MET A 1 -17.71 -5.37 10.94
N THR A 2 -17.89 -5.96 9.77
CA THR A 2 -16.85 -6.00 8.74
C THR A 2 -16.83 -4.64 8.05
N PHE A 3 -15.71 -3.92 8.16
CA PHE A 3 -15.56 -2.62 7.50
C PHE A 3 -15.36 -2.83 6.00
N GLU A 4 -16.30 -2.36 5.19
CA GLU A 4 -16.15 -2.41 3.72
C GLU A 4 -15.03 -1.47 3.25
N PRO A 5 -14.28 -1.83 2.19
CA PRO A 5 -13.30 -0.93 1.60
C PRO A 5 -13.94 0.42 1.19
N LYS A 6 -13.38 1.53 1.67
CA LYS A 6 -13.84 2.90 1.37
C LYS A 6 -12.83 3.60 0.49
N ILE A 7 -13.29 4.19 -0.62
CA ILE A 7 -12.45 4.94 -1.54
C ILE A 7 -12.61 6.43 -1.28
N ARG A 8 -11.49 7.11 -1.05
CA ARG A 8 -11.37 8.57 -1.12
C ARG A 8 -10.83 8.90 -2.50
N ARG A 9 -11.68 9.51 -3.33
CA ARG A 9 -11.30 9.95 -4.67
C ARG A 9 -10.42 11.19 -4.58
N GLU A 10 -9.47 11.33 -5.49
CA GLU A 10 -8.61 12.52 -5.60
C GLU A 10 -7.91 12.85 -4.27
N PHE A 11 -7.47 11.82 -3.53
CA PHE A 11 -6.81 12.02 -2.23
C PHE A 11 -5.45 12.70 -2.39
N LEU A 12 -4.75 12.42 -3.49
CA LEU A 12 -3.62 13.19 -3.99
C LEU A 12 -3.92 13.65 -5.43
N ASP A 13 -3.42 14.81 -5.82
CA ASP A 13 -3.44 15.20 -7.24
C ASP A 13 -2.36 14.46 -8.06
N GLU A 14 -2.50 14.50 -9.39
CA GLU A 14 -1.59 13.80 -10.30
C GLU A 14 -0.15 14.32 -10.23
N GLU A 15 0.04 15.62 -10.05
CA GLU A 15 1.38 16.24 -9.94
C GLU A 15 2.10 15.75 -8.68
N THR A 16 1.40 15.66 -7.55
CA THR A 16 1.90 15.12 -6.30
C THR A 16 2.26 13.65 -6.46
N CYS A 17 1.40 12.86 -7.10
CA CYS A 17 1.67 11.45 -7.38
C CYS A 17 2.93 11.27 -8.24
N PHE A 18 3.06 12.04 -9.31
CA PHE A 18 4.22 12.03 -10.20
C PHE A 18 5.50 12.43 -9.46
N ASN A 19 5.46 13.49 -8.66
CA ASN A 19 6.58 13.95 -7.85
C ASN A 19 7.01 12.90 -6.81
N ILE A 20 6.07 12.18 -6.20
CA ILE A 20 6.37 11.05 -5.32
C ILE A 20 7.10 9.96 -6.12
N ILE A 21 6.64 9.59 -7.31
CA ILE A 21 7.33 8.58 -8.13
C ILE A 21 8.76 9.03 -8.47
N LEU A 22 8.92 10.23 -9.03
CA LEU A 22 10.22 10.76 -9.48
C LEU A 22 11.28 10.79 -8.38
N LYS A 23 10.89 11.20 -7.17
CA LYS A 23 11.82 11.29 -6.04
C LYS A 23 12.28 9.92 -5.55
N ASN A 24 11.47 8.88 -5.75
CA ASN A 24 11.54 7.67 -4.96
C ASN A 24 11.81 6.38 -5.74
N TYR A 25 11.54 6.34 -7.05
CA TYR A 25 11.66 5.12 -7.86
C TYR A 25 13.07 4.50 -7.83
N GLN A 26 14.11 5.32 -7.64
CA GLN A 26 15.50 4.86 -7.58
C GLN A 26 15.88 4.10 -6.29
N TYR A 27 15.07 4.20 -5.23
CA TYR A 27 15.36 3.58 -3.93
C TYR A 27 14.73 2.20 -3.74
N VAL A 28 13.87 1.77 -4.66
CA VAL A 28 13.21 0.47 -4.54
C VAL A 28 14.23 -0.65 -4.64
N ARG A 29 14.07 -1.66 -3.79
CA ARG A 29 14.80 -2.92 -3.83
C ARG A 29 13.83 -4.06 -4.00
N ALA A 30 14.26 -5.13 -4.68
CA ALA A 30 13.42 -6.32 -4.83
C ALA A 30 12.93 -6.78 -3.45
N ALA A 31 11.65 -7.15 -3.34
CA ALA A 31 11.12 -7.63 -2.08
C ALA A 31 11.96 -8.82 -1.59
N PRO A 32 12.44 -8.79 -0.34
CA PRO A 32 13.33 -9.83 0.14
C PRO A 32 12.62 -11.18 0.07
N VAL A 33 13.31 -12.17 -0.49
CA VAL A 33 13.03 -13.58 -0.23
C VAL A 33 13.54 -13.81 1.19
N ASN A 34 12.76 -13.46 2.20
CA ASN A 34 13.23 -13.60 3.59
C ASN A 34 13.25 -15.09 3.97
N ASP A 35 14.06 -15.43 4.98
CA ASP A 35 14.10 -16.78 5.59
C ASP A 35 12.77 -17.20 6.24
N ARG A 36 11.77 -16.28 6.26
CA ARG A 36 10.38 -16.51 6.65
C ARG A 36 9.44 -16.82 5.46
N GLY A 37 10.00 -16.95 4.24
CA GLY A 37 9.30 -17.49 3.09
C GLY A 37 8.22 -16.60 2.50
N ILE A 38 8.44 -15.29 2.28
CA ILE A 38 7.78 -14.66 1.12
C ILE A 38 8.42 -15.30 -0.11
N VAL A 39 7.84 -16.43 -0.53
CA VAL A 39 8.21 -17.11 -1.76
C VAL A 39 8.01 -16.09 -2.89
N LYS A 40 8.92 -16.02 -3.85
CA LYS A 40 8.73 -15.19 -5.06
C LYS A 40 7.38 -15.46 -5.75
N GLU A 41 6.80 -16.63 -5.49
CA GLU A 41 5.46 -17.03 -5.92
C GLU A 41 4.32 -16.26 -5.25
N LEU A 42 4.52 -15.66 -4.08
CA LEU A 42 3.52 -14.81 -3.42
C LEU A 42 3.68 -13.35 -3.87
N ARG A 43 4.91 -12.83 -3.89
CA ARG A 43 5.22 -11.45 -4.25
C ARG A 43 6.57 -11.38 -4.93
N ASN A 44 6.63 -10.67 -6.04
CA ASN A 44 7.87 -10.45 -6.78
C ASN A 44 8.09 -8.97 -7.19
N SER A 45 7.43 -8.03 -6.51
CA SER A 45 7.59 -6.57 -6.69
C SER A 45 8.83 -6.00 -6.01
N SER A 46 9.11 -4.72 -6.26
CA SER A 46 10.13 -3.94 -5.56
C SER A 46 9.49 -2.96 -4.57
N TRP A 47 10.19 -2.63 -3.48
CA TRP A 47 9.71 -1.66 -2.49
C TRP A 47 10.84 -1.02 -1.70
N TYR A 48 10.52 0.06 -1.02
CA TYR A 48 11.30 0.58 0.11
C TYR A 48 10.37 1.32 1.09
N ASN A 49 10.87 1.63 2.27
CA ASN A 49 10.10 2.34 3.28
C ASN A 49 10.08 3.83 2.99
N TYR A 50 8.88 4.37 2.95
CA TYR A 50 8.65 5.78 2.72
C TYR A 50 8.26 6.42 4.04
N LYS A 51 8.70 7.66 4.29
CA LYS A 51 8.26 8.43 5.45
C LYS A 51 7.87 9.82 4.97
N GLU A 52 6.62 10.20 5.21
CA GLU A 52 6.10 11.52 4.91
C GLU A 52 5.02 11.89 5.95
N GLU A 53 5.35 12.83 6.83
CA GLU A 53 4.56 13.11 8.04
C GLU A 53 3.21 13.75 7.70
N GLU A 54 3.18 14.61 6.67
CA GLU A 54 1.93 15.21 6.20
C GLU A 54 0.98 14.14 5.63
N LEU A 55 1.54 13.19 4.89
CA LEU A 55 0.75 12.10 4.32
C LEU A 55 0.22 11.15 5.40
N ILE A 56 1.04 10.82 6.40
CA ILE A 56 0.61 10.06 7.60
C ILE A 56 -0.58 10.76 8.25
N SER A 57 -0.49 12.08 8.45
CA SER A 57 -1.54 12.87 9.09
C SER A 57 -2.84 12.83 8.28
N LYS A 58 -2.77 13.03 6.96
CA LYS A 58 -3.92 12.93 6.05
C LYS A 58 -4.56 11.53 6.06
N LEU A 59 -3.76 10.48 6.09
CA LEU A 59 -4.23 9.09 6.15
C LEU A 59 -4.95 8.79 7.47
N TYR A 60 -4.42 9.29 8.59
CA TYR A 60 -5.08 9.19 9.88
C TYR A 60 -6.44 9.90 9.88
N GLU A 61 -6.55 11.08 9.28
CA GLU A 61 -7.81 11.84 9.23
C GLU A 61 -8.94 11.14 8.47
N ILE A 62 -8.61 10.37 7.45
CA ILE A 62 -9.59 9.61 6.66
C ILE A 62 -9.88 8.21 7.23
N SER A 63 -9.09 7.78 8.21
CA SER A 63 -9.28 6.53 8.92
C SER A 63 -10.44 6.63 9.90
N ASP A 64 -10.92 5.48 10.36
CA ASP A 64 -11.87 5.46 11.47
C ASP A 64 -11.13 5.87 12.74
N LYS A 65 -11.29 7.14 13.14
CA LYS A 65 -10.53 7.72 14.26
C LYS A 65 -10.79 6.95 15.55
N ASP A 66 -12.00 6.43 15.74
CA ASP A 66 -12.36 5.67 16.93
C ASP A 66 -11.61 4.34 17.02
N GLU A 67 -11.23 3.73 15.89
CA GLU A 67 -10.38 2.54 15.86
C GLU A 67 -8.88 2.85 15.99
N LEU A 68 -8.45 4.07 15.65
CA LEU A 68 -7.05 4.47 15.63
C LEU A 68 -6.67 5.47 16.74
N ILE A 69 -7.53 5.70 17.74
CA ILE A 69 -7.23 6.60 18.87
C ILE A 69 -5.92 6.15 19.54
N GLY A 70 -4.94 7.05 19.63
CA GLY A 70 -3.62 6.77 20.22
C GLY A 70 -2.62 6.13 19.25
N LEU A 71 -3.00 5.87 18.00
CA LEU A 71 -2.17 5.27 16.96
C LEU A 71 -1.82 6.27 15.84
N GLU A 72 -1.97 7.58 16.08
CA GLU A 72 -1.81 8.67 15.11
C GLU A 72 -0.46 8.61 14.37
N SER A 73 0.59 8.20 15.09
CA SER A 73 1.96 8.13 14.59
C SER A 73 2.41 6.71 14.19
N ASN A 74 1.53 5.72 14.31
CA ASN A 74 1.83 4.31 14.07
C ASN A 74 1.48 3.86 12.65
N LEU A 75 1.34 4.80 11.70
CA LEU A 75 1.19 4.49 10.28
C LEU A 75 2.58 4.33 9.63
N ALA A 76 2.89 3.12 9.17
CA ALA A 76 4.09 2.88 8.38
C ALA A 76 3.79 2.93 6.89
N LEU A 77 4.59 3.68 6.12
CA LEU A 77 4.42 3.80 4.67
C LEU A 77 5.46 2.98 3.90
N GLN A 78 4.99 2.38 2.81
CA GLN A 78 5.80 1.68 1.84
C GLN A 78 5.51 2.21 0.44
N PHE A 79 6.55 2.57 -0.29
CA PHE A 79 6.47 2.81 -1.72
C PHE A 79 6.75 1.50 -2.45
N SER A 80 5.89 1.14 -3.41
CA SER A 80 5.96 -0.11 -4.16
C SER A 80 6.00 0.13 -5.66
N GLU A 81 6.81 -0.66 -6.36
CA GLU A 81 6.92 -0.73 -7.83
C GLU A 81 6.63 -2.15 -8.31
N TYR A 82 5.82 -2.25 -9.36
CA TYR A 82 5.57 -3.48 -10.11
C TYR A 82 5.89 -3.25 -11.59
N LYS A 83 6.91 -3.93 -12.09
CA LYS A 83 7.27 -4.03 -13.51
C LYS A 83 6.50 -5.16 -14.19
N VAL A 84 6.56 -5.21 -15.51
CA VAL A 84 5.99 -6.29 -16.32
C VAL A 84 6.33 -7.67 -15.75
N GLY A 85 5.31 -8.51 -15.58
CA GLY A 85 5.42 -9.84 -15.00
C GLY A 85 5.36 -9.88 -13.47
N GLN A 86 5.44 -8.74 -12.78
CA GLN A 86 5.37 -8.67 -11.32
C GLN A 86 3.93 -8.53 -10.82
N CYS A 87 3.68 -9.04 -9.62
CA CYS A 87 2.39 -9.10 -8.94
C CYS A 87 2.58 -9.22 -7.42
N PHE A 88 1.45 -9.17 -6.70
CA PHE A 88 1.35 -9.66 -5.32
C PHE A 88 0.07 -10.50 -5.26
N HIS A 89 0.22 -11.81 -5.12
CA HIS A 89 -0.88 -12.76 -5.02
C HIS A 89 -1.77 -12.50 -3.80
N TRP A 90 -2.90 -13.20 -3.74
CA TRP A 90 -3.87 -13.10 -2.65
C TRP A 90 -3.21 -13.26 -1.28
N HIS A 91 -3.39 -12.23 -0.45
CA HIS A 91 -2.92 -12.18 0.91
C HIS A 91 -3.79 -11.22 1.72
N ASN A 92 -3.60 -11.21 3.02
CA ASN A 92 -4.08 -10.15 3.90
C ASN A 92 -2.93 -9.61 4.74
N ASP A 93 -3.10 -8.37 5.20
CA ASP A 93 -2.12 -7.66 5.99
C ASP A 93 -2.27 -8.05 7.47
N LYS A 94 -2.09 -9.33 7.79
CA LYS A 94 -2.21 -9.85 9.16
C LYS A 94 -1.39 -9.02 10.14
N SER A 95 -1.91 -8.88 11.36
CA SER A 95 -1.32 -8.11 12.47
C SER A 95 -1.34 -6.59 12.30
N LYS A 96 -2.05 -6.07 11.28
CA LYS A 96 -2.34 -4.64 11.11
C LYS A 96 -3.82 -4.44 11.43
N ILE A 97 -4.17 -3.25 11.92
CA ILE A 97 -5.57 -2.89 12.17
C ILE A 97 -6.17 -2.42 10.85
N ARG A 98 -5.57 -1.37 10.27
CA ARG A 98 -6.10 -0.67 9.10
C ARG A 98 -5.04 -0.57 8.01
N SER A 99 -5.47 -0.73 6.76
CA SER A 99 -4.59 -0.65 5.60
C SER A 99 -5.12 0.38 4.60
N HIS A 100 -4.19 1.08 3.96
CA HIS A 100 -4.44 2.09 2.95
C HIS A 100 -3.61 1.80 1.71
N ILE A 101 -4.20 1.94 0.52
CA ILE A 101 -3.45 1.88 -0.75
C ILE A 101 -3.78 3.13 -1.56
N ILE A 102 -2.74 3.84 -1.99
CA ILE A 102 -2.84 4.99 -2.91
C ILE A 102 -2.25 4.58 -4.25
N LEU A 103 -3.02 4.70 -5.33
CA LEU A 103 -2.51 4.46 -6.68
C LEU A 103 -1.82 5.72 -7.21
N LEU A 104 -0.56 5.61 -7.66
CA LEU A 104 0.23 6.79 -8.05
C LEU A 104 0.31 7.04 -9.55
N ASN A 105 -0.10 6.08 -10.39
CA ASN A 105 -0.10 6.24 -11.84
C ASN A 105 -1.13 5.33 -12.51
N ASN A 106 -1.33 5.49 -13.82
CA ASN A 106 -2.20 4.63 -14.65
C ASN A 106 -1.53 4.16 -15.96
N ASP A 107 -0.23 4.43 -16.15
CA ASP A 107 0.57 4.00 -17.31
C ASP A 107 0.95 2.51 -17.23
N PHE A 108 -0.04 1.64 -17.03
CA PHE A 108 0.11 0.19 -17.02
C PHE A 108 -1.18 -0.51 -17.45
N THR A 109 -1.05 -1.77 -17.90
CA THR A 109 -2.18 -2.69 -18.06
C THR A 109 -1.96 -3.93 -17.20
N GLY A 110 -3.04 -4.58 -16.76
CA GLY A 110 -2.94 -5.51 -15.63
C GLY A 110 -2.71 -4.71 -14.34
N GLY A 111 -2.03 -5.28 -13.34
CA GLY A 111 -1.67 -4.51 -12.14
C GLY A 111 -2.86 -4.06 -11.28
N GLU A 112 -4.10 -4.42 -11.62
CA GLU A 112 -5.26 -3.96 -10.89
C GLU A 112 -5.27 -4.52 -9.46
N LEU A 113 -5.73 -3.68 -8.53
CA LEU A 113 -5.97 -4.08 -7.14
C LEU A 113 -7.33 -4.79 -7.07
N GLU A 114 -7.36 -5.98 -6.48
CA GLU A 114 -8.59 -6.75 -6.28
C GLU A 114 -8.75 -7.14 -4.82
N PHE A 115 -10.00 -7.19 -4.37
CA PHE A 115 -10.38 -7.67 -3.05
C PHE A 115 -11.32 -8.86 -3.21
N GLU A 116 -11.18 -9.85 -2.34
CA GLU A 116 -12.06 -11.01 -2.36
C GLU A 116 -13.51 -10.58 -2.05
N GLY A 117 -14.45 -10.97 -2.91
CA GLY A 117 -15.86 -10.61 -2.79
C GLY A 117 -16.22 -9.20 -3.28
N LEU A 118 -15.26 -8.39 -3.75
CA LEU A 118 -15.52 -7.08 -4.35
C LEU A 118 -15.19 -7.09 -5.85
N ASN A 119 -16.21 -7.08 -6.68
CA ASN A 119 -16.06 -7.00 -8.13
C ASN A 119 -15.92 -5.54 -8.59
N ASP A 120 -15.27 -5.34 -9.74
CA ASP A 120 -15.22 -4.05 -10.46
C ASP A 120 -14.60 -2.86 -9.71
N LEU A 121 -13.74 -3.11 -8.72
CA LEU A 121 -12.98 -2.04 -8.08
C LEU A 121 -12.09 -1.33 -9.11
N LYS A 122 -12.30 -0.02 -9.28
CA LYS A 122 -11.46 0.85 -10.10
C LYS A 122 -10.92 2.00 -9.27
N LEU A 123 -9.61 2.18 -9.29
CA LEU A 123 -8.89 3.33 -8.74
C LEU A 123 -8.32 4.15 -9.89
N ASN A 124 -8.45 5.46 -9.79
CA ASN A 124 -7.75 6.44 -10.61
C ASN A 124 -6.44 6.85 -9.93
N ILE A 125 -5.60 7.60 -10.64
CA ILE A 125 -4.42 8.22 -10.03
C ILE A 125 -4.86 9.06 -8.83
N GLY A 126 -4.13 8.93 -7.72
CA GLY A 126 -4.36 9.72 -6.52
C GLY A 126 -5.49 9.22 -5.63
N ASP A 127 -6.27 8.23 -6.06
CA ASP A 127 -7.29 7.62 -5.20
C ASP A 127 -6.63 6.84 -4.06
N CYS A 128 -7.19 7.00 -2.86
CA CYS A 128 -6.82 6.22 -1.68
C CYS A 128 -7.96 5.27 -1.30
N ILE A 129 -7.69 3.98 -1.18
CA ILE A 129 -8.61 3.00 -0.62
C ILE A 129 -8.18 2.61 0.80
N THR A 130 -9.13 2.68 1.73
CA THR A 130 -8.97 2.31 3.14
C THR A 130 -9.81 1.07 3.43
N TYR A 131 -9.22 0.04 4.03
CA TYR A 131 -9.88 -1.25 4.23
C TYR A 131 -9.36 -1.99 5.46
N ASP A 132 -10.13 -2.95 5.98
CA ASP A 132 -9.72 -3.76 7.13
C ASP A 132 -8.60 -4.70 6.70
N SER A 133 -7.50 -4.71 7.46
CA SER A 133 -6.29 -5.42 7.05
C SER A 133 -6.47 -6.94 6.96
N ASN A 134 -7.54 -7.51 7.52
CA ASN A 134 -7.89 -8.92 7.38
C ASN A 134 -8.52 -9.26 6.02
N ILE A 135 -8.96 -8.26 5.25
CA ILE A 135 -9.57 -8.47 3.94
C ILE A 135 -8.49 -8.96 2.97
N ASN A 136 -8.78 -10.10 2.34
CA ASN A 136 -7.92 -10.71 1.36
C ASN A 136 -7.92 -9.89 0.06
N HIS A 137 -6.73 -9.53 -0.41
CA HIS A 137 -6.55 -8.66 -1.57
C HIS A 137 -5.30 -9.05 -2.36
N ARG A 138 -5.20 -8.58 -3.59
CA ARG A 138 -4.06 -8.83 -4.48
C ARG A 138 -3.79 -7.70 -5.45
N VAL A 139 -2.57 -7.63 -5.96
CA VAL A 139 -2.22 -6.85 -7.13
C VAL A 139 -2.00 -7.80 -8.30
N LYS A 140 -2.84 -7.71 -9.33
CA LYS A 140 -2.70 -8.54 -10.53
C LYS A 140 -1.34 -8.35 -11.19
N LYS A 141 -0.96 -9.32 -12.01
CA LYS A 141 0.26 -9.25 -12.80
C LYS A 141 0.22 -8.05 -13.75
N VAL A 142 1.28 -7.24 -13.75
CA VAL A 142 1.45 -6.16 -14.73
C VAL A 142 1.79 -6.77 -16.08
N ILE A 143 1.08 -6.35 -17.12
CA ILE A 143 1.20 -6.84 -18.50
C ILE A 143 2.03 -5.87 -19.34
N SER A 144 1.84 -4.56 -19.16
CA SER A 144 2.65 -3.50 -19.78
C SER A 144 2.86 -2.34 -18.83
N GLY A 145 3.91 -1.54 -19.07
CA GLY A 145 4.24 -0.38 -18.25
C GLY A 145 4.82 -0.73 -16.88
N ALA A 146 4.61 0.16 -15.91
CA ALA A 146 4.99 -0.03 -14.52
C ALA A 146 3.92 0.56 -13.60
N ARG A 147 3.59 -0.12 -12.51
CA ARG A 147 2.63 0.33 -11.51
C ARG A 147 3.35 0.81 -10.26
N TYR A 148 3.00 2.00 -9.80
CA TYR A 148 3.48 2.58 -8.56
C TYR A 148 2.34 2.80 -7.57
N SER A 149 2.58 2.50 -6.30
CA SER A 149 1.59 2.73 -5.24
C SER A 149 2.26 3.02 -3.90
N LEU A 150 1.59 3.78 -3.04
CA LEU A 150 1.88 3.80 -1.61
C LEU A 150 0.97 2.81 -0.89
N VAL A 151 1.52 2.11 0.09
CA VAL A 151 0.76 1.31 1.05
C VAL A 151 1.05 1.88 2.42
N ALA A 152 0.01 2.09 3.24
CA ALA A 152 0.18 2.48 4.63
C ALA A 152 -0.56 1.51 5.54
N TRP A 153 0.05 1.19 6.68
CA TRP A 153 -0.50 0.24 7.63
C TRP A 153 -0.52 0.84 9.02
N ALA A 154 -1.67 0.74 9.70
CA ALA A 154 -1.81 1.08 11.11
C ALA A 154 -1.56 -0.16 11.98
N TYR A 155 -0.76 0.02 13.02
CA TYR A 155 -0.36 -1.05 13.93
C TYR A 155 -0.93 -0.86 15.32
N ASP A 156 -1.24 -1.97 15.97
CA ASP A 156 -1.71 -2.05 17.36
C ASP A 156 -0.57 -1.94 18.38
N ASP A 157 0.69 -1.84 17.94
CA ASP A 157 1.87 -1.72 18.81
C ASP A 157 2.66 -0.46 18.46
N ASP A 158 2.87 0.38 19.47
CA ASP A 158 3.50 1.69 19.43
C ASP A 158 4.92 1.73 18.85
N LYS A 159 5.59 0.57 18.67
CA LYS A 159 7.05 0.56 18.43
C LYS A 159 7.57 -0.43 17.40
N ILE A 160 6.74 -1.24 16.74
CA ILE A 160 7.27 -2.26 15.81
C ILE A 160 8.04 -1.61 14.63
N TRP A 161 7.58 -0.48 14.10
CA TRP A 161 8.22 0.18 12.93
C TRP A 161 9.48 0.94 13.28
N GLN A 162 9.60 1.42 14.51
CA GLN A 162 10.80 2.12 14.98
C GLN A 162 11.92 1.14 15.38
N THR A 163 11.56 -0.12 15.69
CA THR A 163 12.49 -1.14 16.18
C THR A 163 12.87 -2.19 15.15
N ASP A 164 12.13 -2.33 14.05
CA ASP A 164 12.52 -3.21 12.97
C ASP A 164 13.66 -2.59 12.15
N GLU A 165 14.81 -3.26 12.13
CA GLU A 165 15.95 -2.83 11.31
C GLU A 165 15.66 -2.90 9.80
N ARG A 166 14.56 -3.55 9.38
CA ARG A 166 14.08 -3.50 7.99
C ARG A 166 13.43 -2.16 7.63
N PHE A 167 13.08 -1.34 8.62
CA PHE A 167 12.46 -0.01 8.48
C PHE A 167 13.46 1.15 8.67
N LYS A 168 14.73 0.85 8.97
CA LYS A 168 15.85 1.80 8.96
C LYS A 168 16.60 1.81 7.63
#